data_AF-A0A7S1Y7K3-F1
#
_entry.id   AF-A0A7S1Y7K3-F1
#
_cell.length_a   1.000
_cell.length_b   1.000
_cell.length_c   1.000
_cell.angle_alpha   90.00
_cell.angle_beta   90.00
_cell.angle_gamma   90.00
#
_symmetry.space_group_name_H-M   'P 1'
#
loop_
_entity.id
_entity.type
_entity.pdbx_description
1 polymer ?
#
loop_
_entity_poly.entity_id
_entity_poly.type
_entity_poly.pdbx_seq_one_letter_code
_entity_poly.pdbx_strand_id
1 'polypeptide(L)'
;FKSSSVHESYYRCISVHGTNQMTVSENVAYDITGFCYYLEDGVEQENTLSYNLGAFIHMIGPSGNSIPWGTGQTTETYYESDNLRLPADVTASAFYITNVHNNIIGNAASGGWAGLAFPSLPTPLGVHKDV
;
A
#
# COMPACT_ATOMS: atom_id res chain seq x y z
N PHE A 1 13.96 3.12 8.34
CA PHE A 1 13.02 4.11 8.92
C PHE A 1 12.28 3.44 10.07
N LYS A 2 12.39 3.96 11.31
CA LYS A 2 11.86 3.28 12.50
C LYS A 2 11.19 4.23 13.49
N SER A 3 10.26 3.68 14.27
CA SER A 3 9.68 4.32 15.47
C SER A 3 9.13 5.73 15.22
N SER A 4 8.48 5.93 14.07
CA SER A 4 8.00 7.22 13.60
C SER A 4 6.49 7.21 13.33
N SER A 5 5.88 8.38 13.23
CA SER A 5 4.46 8.55 12.91
C SER A 5 4.27 9.33 11.61
N VAL A 6 3.36 8.85 10.75
CA VAL A 6 2.83 9.61 9.59
C VAL A 6 1.34 9.78 9.82
N HIS A 7 0.84 11.01 9.73
CA HIS A 7 -0.59 11.27 9.93
C HIS A 7 -1.11 12.33 8.96
N GLU A 8 -2.39 12.23 8.61
CA GLU A 8 -3.10 13.20 7.77
C GLU A 8 -2.42 13.44 6.41
N SER A 9 -1.95 12.37 5.78
CA SER A 9 -1.32 12.43 4.45
C SER A 9 -2.36 12.26 3.34
N TYR A 10 -2.36 13.18 2.39
CA TYR A 10 -3.26 13.16 1.23
C TYR A 10 -2.87 12.13 0.16
N TYR A 11 -1.66 11.55 0.22
CA TYR A 11 -1.24 10.51 -0.71
C TYR A 11 -0.06 9.71 -0.15
N ARG A 12 -0.32 8.46 0.24
CA ARG A 12 0.63 7.47 0.80
C ARG A 12 1.21 7.78 2.18
N CYS A 13 1.85 6.78 2.79
CA CYS A 13 2.61 6.91 4.05
C CYS A 13 4.12 6.81 3.82
N ILE A 14 4.57 5.63 3.42
CA ILE A 14 5.97 5.29 3.20
C ILE A 14 6.02 4.53 1.89
N SER A 15 6.61 5.17 0.89
CA SER A 15 6.89 4.52 -0.39
C SER A 15 8.28 3.90 -0.35
N VAL A 16 8.36 2.62 -0.72
CA VAL A 16 9.61 1.90 -0.98
C VAL A 16 9.64 1.65 -2.48
N HIS A 17 10.48 2.41 -3.17
CA HIS A 17 10.55 2.40 -4.64
C HIS A 17 11.97 2.11 -5.10
N GLY A 18 12.17 1.08 -5.91
CA GLY A 18 13.49 0.68 -6.41
C GLY A 18 14.53 0.41 -5.29
N THR A 19 14.06 0.13 -4.08
CA THR A 19 14.88 0.06 -2.86
C THR A 19 14.93 -1.37 -2.35
N ASN A 20 16.11 -1.80 -1.89
CA ASN A 20 16.36 -3.17 -1.45
C ASN A 20 17.03 -3.18 -0.07
N GLN A 21 16.86 -4.27 0.68
CA GLN A 21 17.50 -4.50 1.99
C GLN A 21 17.22 -3.39 3.03
N MET A 22 16.13 -2.64 2.87
CA MET A 22 15.74 -1.59 3.81
C MET A 22 14.94 -2.18 4.98
N THR A 23 14.99 -1.53 6.15
CA THR A 23 14.07 -1.82 7.26
C THR A 23 13.12 -0.66 7.50
N VAL A 24 11.82 -0.93 7.42
CA VAL A 24 10.70 -0.06 7.84
C VAL A 24 10.02 -0.75 9.02
N SER A 25 10.21 -0.24 10.24
CA SER A 25 9.70 -0.96 11.41
C SER A 25 9.15 -0.06 12.51
N GLU A 26 8.13 -0.54 13.24
CA GLU A 26 7.56 0.13 14.41
C GLU A 26 7.00 1.52 14.10
N ASN A 27 6.56 1.75 12.86
CA ASN A 27 5.94 3.01 12.49
C ASN A 27 4.43 2.95 12.64
N VAL A 28 3.81 4.09 12.93
CA VAL A 28 2.35 4.25 12.98
C VAL A 28 1.94 5.20 11.87
N ALA A 29 1.01 4.75 11.03
CA ALA A 29 0.39 5.57 10.03
C ALA A 29 -1.12 5.68 10.31
N TYR A 30 -1.64 6.90 10.39
CA TYR A 30 -3.03 7.18 10.76
C TYR A 30 -3.67 8.26 9.89
N ASP A 31 -4.91 8.06 9.46
CA ASP A 31 -5.65 9.03 8.60
C ASP A 31 -4.88 9.32 7.31
N ILE A 32 -4.90 8.36 6.40
CA ILE A 32 -4.09 8.41 5.19
C ILE A 32 -4.96 8.13 3.98
N THR A 33 -4.83 8.96 2.96
CA THR A 33 -5.48 8.77 1.67
C THR A 33 -4.54 8.03 0.70
N GLY A 34 -5.05 6.99 0.04
CA GLY A 34 -4.28 6.13 -0.88
C GLY A 34 -3.51 4.99 -0.19
N PHE A 35 -2.76 4.22 -0.97
CA PHE A 35 -1.95 3.12 -0.42
C PHE A 35 -0.88 3.60 0.56
N CYS A 36 -0.81 3.03 1.76
CA CYS A 36 0.01 3.55 2.84
C CYS A 36 1.48 3.10 2.81
N TYR A 37 1.78 1.87 3.24
CA TYR A 37 3.10 1.24 3.10
C TYR A 37 3.16 0.58 1.72
N TYR A 38 3.84 1.24 0.78
CA TYR A 38 3.68 1.02 -0.65
C TYR A 38 4.97 0.54 -1.30
N LEU A 39 4.94 -0.67 -1.88
CA LEU A 39 5.97 -1.18 -2.79
C LEU A 39 5.40 -1.10 -4.21
N GLU A 40 6.08 -0.39 -5.11
CA GLU A 40 5.47 0.07 -6.37
C GLU A 40 5.62 -0.92 -7.52
N ASP A 41 6.85 -1.34 -7.81
CA ASP A 41 7.19 -1.92 -9.12
C ASP A 41 7.42 -3.43 -9.09
N GLY A 42 7.45 -4.01 -7.88
CA GLY A 42 7.78 -5.41 -7.67
C GLY A 42 9.28 -5.71 -7.82
N VAL A 43 10.12 -4.69 -8.01
CA VAL A 43 11.58 -4.83 -8.06
C VAL A 43 12.22 -4.72 -6.68
N GLU A 44 11.47 -4.26 -5.68
CA GLU A 44 11.92 -4.10 -4.31
C GLU A 44 12.04 -5.46 -3.62
N GLN A 45 13.23 -5.80 -3.14
CA GLN A 45 13.54 -7.10 -2.55
C GLN A 45 14.29 -7.00 -1.24
N GLU A 46 14.14 -8.04 -0.42
CA GLU A 46 14.82 -8.22 0.87
C GLU A 46 14.55 -7.10 1.87
N ASN A 47 13.52 -6.27 1.63
CA ASN A 47 13.12 -5.26 2.58
C ASN A 47 12.38 -5.92 3.74
N THR A 48 12.56 -5.37 4.93
CA THR A 48 11.86 -5.80 6.13
C THR A 48 10.85 -4.74 6.53
N LEU A 49 9.57 -5.07 6.39
CA LEU A 49 8.45 -4.30 6.91
C LEU A 49 7.96 -5.03 8.16
N SER A 50 8.27 -4.50 9.35
CA SER A 50 7.96 -5.20 10.61
C SER A 50 7.31 -4.35 11.68
N TYR A 51 6.27 -4.88 12.32
CA TYR A 51 5.60 -4.24 13.47
C TYR A 51 5.08 -2.81 13.18
N ASN A 52 4.74 -2.52 11.94
CA ASN A 52 4.12 -1.26 11.58
C ASN A 52 2.60 -1.36 11.74
N LEU A 53 1.97 -0.24 12.07
CA LEU A 53 0.52 -0.06 12.09
C LEU A 53 0.12 0.90 10.97
N GLY A 54 -0.86 0.50 10.17
CA GLY A 54 -1.65 1.42 9.33
C GLY A 54 -3.10 1.40 9.80
N ALA A 55 -3.66 2.56 10.15
CA ALA A 55 -5.01 2.68 10.69
C ALA A 55 -5.75 3.84 10.03
N PHE A 56 -7.07 3.68 9.84
CA PHE A 56 -7.92 4.70 9.21
C PHE A 56 -7.41 5.10 7.80
N ILE A 57 -7.15 4.08 6.97
CA ILE A 57 -6.74 4.27 5.58
C ILE A 57 -7.97 4.54 4.70
N HIS A 58 -7.83 5.42 3.72
CA HIS A 58 -8.89 5.88 2.84
C HIS A 58 -8.59 5.56 1.38
N MET A 59 -9.61 5.09 0.67
CA MET A 59 -9.53 4.87 -0.79
C MET A 59 -9.70 6.18 -1.55
N ILE A 60 -9.17 6.22 -2.78
CA ILE A 60 -9.34 7.35 -3.70
C ILE A 60 -10.26 6.90 -4.81
N GLY A 61 -11.42 7.53 -4.94
CA GLY A 61 -12.36 7.23 -6.02
C GLY A 61 -13.81 7.54 -5.68
N PRO A 62 -14.74 7.35 -6.64
CA PRO A 62 -16.15 7.68 -6.49
C PRO A 62 -16.85 6.97 -5.33
N SER A 63 -16.29 5.84 -4.91
CA SER A 63 -16.80 5.04 -3.79
C SER A 63 -16.39 5.58 -2.41
N GLY A 64 -15.63 6.68 -2.28
CA GLY A 64 -15.37 7.43 -1.03
C GLY A 64 -15.56 6.68 0.30
N ASN A 65 -14.73 5.67 0.59
CA ASN A 65 -14.80 4.78 1.76
C ASN A 65 -16.11 3.96 1.94
N SER A 66 -17.10 4.12 1.08
CA SER A 66 -18.29 3.28 1.00
C SER A 66 -18.02 2.00 0.20
N ILE A 67 -17.32 1.04 0.82
CA ILE A 67 -17.59 -0.36 0.51
C ILE A 67 -18.92 -0.69 1.19
N PRO A 68 -19.91 -1.27 0.49
CA PRO A 68 -21.04 -1.85 1.18
C PRO A 68 -20.52 -3.01 2.04
N TRP A 69 -20.49 -2.82 3.36
CA TRP A 69 -20.20 -3.89 4.31
C TRP A 69 -21.11 -5.08 3.99
N GLY A 70 -20.53 -6.23 3.63
CA GLY A 70 -21.27 -7.47 3.42
C GLY A 70 -21.57 -7.89 1.97
N THR A 71 -21.12 -7.18 0.93
CA THR A 71 -21.30 -7.60 -0.48
C THR A 71 -20.06 -8.23 -1.13
N GLY A 72 -19.00 -8.45 -0.37
CA GLY A 72 -17.72 -8.98 -0.86
C GLY A 72 -16.76 -7.90 -1.34
N GLN A 73 -15.49 -8.27 -1.58
CA GLN A 73 -14.47 -7.41 -2.14
C GLN A 73 -14.57 -7.38 -3.67
N THR A 74 -15.61 -6.74 -4.22
CA THR A 74 -15.79 -6.54 -5.67
C THR A 74 -15.94 -5.07 -6.00
N THR A 75 -15.19 -4.59 -7.01
CA THR A 75 -15.23 -3.20 -7.48
C THR A 75 -15.26 -3.15 -9.00
N GLU A 76 -15.71 -2.04 -9.57
CA GLU A 76 -15.73 -1.80 -11.00
C GLU A 76 -14.32 -1.57 -11.56
N THR A 77 -14.18 -1.59 -12.89
CA THR A 77 -12.93 -1.18 -13.54
C THR A 77 -12.88 0.35 -13.61
N TYR A 78 -11.82 0.93 -13.06
CA TYR A 78 -11.57 2.37 -13.10
C TYR A 78 -10.41 2.69 -14.03
N TYR A 79 -10.46 3.88 -14.65
CA TYR A 79 -9.44 4.40 -15.54
C TYR A 79 -8.84 5.69 -14.97
N GLU A 80 -7.63 6.02 -15.42
CA GLU A 80 -6.95 7.24 -15.00
C GLU A 80 -7.78 8.49 -15.35
N SER A 81 -7.80 9.44 -14.43
CA SER A 81 -8.43 10.76 -14.62
C SER A 81 -7.73 11.82 -13.76
N ASP A 82 -8.10 13.08 -13.93
CA ASP A 82 -7.51 14.19 -13.14
C ASP A 82 -7.67 14.02 -11.62
N ASN A 83 -8.71 13.30 -11.18
CA ASN A 83 -9.00 13.05 -9.76
C ASN A 83 -8.62 11.63 -9.30
N LEU A 84 -8.07 10.80 -10.19
CA LEU A 84 -7.65 9.43 -9.91
C LEU A 84 -6.42 9.10 -10.77
N ARG A 85 -5.25 9.51 -10.30
CA ARG A 85 -4.00 9.34 -11.07
C ARG A 85 -3.55 7.88 -11.14
N LEU A 86 -3.67 7.13 -10.05
CA LEU A 86 -3.43 5.68 -10.04
C LEU A 86 -4.77 4.97 -9.83
N PRO A 87 -5.33 4.32 -10.87
CA PRO A 87 -6.61 3.62 -10.75
C PRO A 87 -6.65 2.57 -9.64
N ALA A 88 -5.50 2.00 -9.26
CA ALA A 88 -5.40 1.06 -8.16
C ALA A 88 -5.76 1.67 -6.79
N ASP A 89 -5.66 2.99 -6.58
CA ASP A 89 -5.99 3.62 -5.29
C ASP A 89 -7.48 3.53 -4.92
N VAL A 90 -8.35 3.14 -5.85
CA VAL A 90 -9.75 2.79 -5.55
C VAL A 90 -9.85 1.56 -4.65
N THR A 91 -8.76 0.78 -4.54
CA THR A 91 -8.61 -0.36 -3.63
C THR A 91 -7.48 -0.15 -2.64
N ALA A 92 -7.21 1.10 -2.25
CA ALA A 92 -6.16 1.45 -1.29
C ALA A 92 -6.17 0.56 -0.04
N SER A 93 -4.98 0.13 0.38
CA SER A 93 -4.74 -0.71 1.56
C SER A 93 -3.66 -0.12 2.45
N ALA A 94 -3.60 -0.58 3.71
CA ALA A 94 -2.53 -0.19 4.61
C ALA A 94 -1.17 -0.71 4.10
N PHE A 95 -1.12 -1.94 3.59
CA PHE A 95 0.08 -2.51 2.99
C PHE A 95 -0.22 -2.91 1.56
N TYR A 96 0.55 -2.39 0.61
CA TYR A 96 0.50 -2.76 -0.80
C TYR A 96 1.86 -3.33 -1.19
N ILE A 97 1.90 -4.66 -1.31
CA ILE A 97 3.14 -5.43 -1.42
C ILE A 97 3.14 -6.15 -2.76
N THR A 98 3.79 -5.54 -3.76
CA THR A 98 3.87 -6.04 -5.14
C THR A 98 4.84 -7.20 -5.35
N ASN A 99 5.70 -7.47 -4.37
CA ASN A 99 6.64 -8.57 -4.39
C ASN A 99 6.80 -9.18 -2.99
N VAL A 100 6.55 -10.50 -2.90
CA VAL A 100 6.67 -11.26 -1.64
C VAL A 100 8.10 -11.72 -1.33
N HIS A 101 9.08 -11.38 -2.18
CA HIS A 101 10.51 -11.50 -1.86
C HIS A 101 10.96 -10.39 -0.89
N ASN A 102 10.18 -10.16 0.17
CA ASN A 102 10.37 -9.20 1.23
C ASN A 102 9.88 -9.82 2.55
N ASN A 103 10.42 -9.36 3.68
CA ASN A 103 10.06 -9.85 5.00
C ASN A 103 8.91 -9.00 5.58
N ILE A 104 7.70 -9.57 5.64
CA ILE A 104 6.51 -8.89 6.16
C ILE A 104 6.12 -9.53 7.51
N ILE A 105 6.40 -8.86 8.63
CA ILE A 105 6.37 -9.49 9.96
C ILE A 105 5.57 -8.66 10.96
N GLY A 106 4.52 -9.23 11.56
CA GLY A 106 3.84 -8.64 12.72
C GLY A 106 3.19 -7.26 12.48
N ASN A 107 2.94 -6.89 11.22
CA ASN A 107 2.25 -5.65 10.89
C ASN A 107 0.74 -5.75 11.18
N ALA A 108 0.11 -4.62 11.50
CA ALA A 108 -1.32 -4.52 11.76
C ALA A 108 -1.97 -3.47 10.87
N ALA A 109 -3.21 -3.72 10.45
CA ALA A 109 -3.92 -2.87 9.49
C ALA A 109 -5.39 -2.65 9.89
N SER A 110 -5.89 -1.43 9.69
CA SER A 110 -7.30 -1.06 9.83
C SER A 110 -7.67 0.03 8.82
N GLY A 111 -8.80 -0.11 8.13
CA GLY A 111 -9.23 0.78 7.05
C GLY A 111 -8.76 0.35 5.67
N GLY A 112 -9.12 1.15 4.66
CA GLY A 112 -8.94 0.85 3.24
C GLY A 112 -9.92 -0.19 2.71
N TRP A 113 -9.70 -0.61 1.46
CA TRP A 113 -10.38 -1.72 0.80
C TRP A 113 -10.00 -3.09 1.40
N ALA A 114 -8.72 -3.20 1.76
CA ALA A 114 -8.12 -4.35 2.41
C ALA A 114 -7.04 -3.88 3.39
N GLY A 115 -6.77 -4.66 4.44
CA GLY A 115 -5.65 -4.36 5.33
C GLY A 115 -4.29 -4.56 4.64
N LEU A 116 -4.12 -5.72 4.00
CA LEU A 116 -2.93 -6.07 3.24
C LEU A 116 -3.36 -6.51 1.84
N ALA A 117 -2.70 -5.96 0.82
CA ALA A 117 -2.88 -6.32 -0.57
C ALA A 117 -1.56 -6.87 -1.12
N PHE A 118 -1.63 -8.07 -1.69
CA PHE A 118 -0.51 -8.74 -2.38
C PHE A 118 -0.88 -8.92 -3.85
N PRO A 119 -0.85 -7.86 -4.67
CA PRO A 119 -1.11 -7.98 -6.09
C PRO A 119 -0.05 -8.89 -6.73
N SER A 120 -0.52 -9.89 -7.49
CA SER A 120 0.35 -10.76 -8.26
C SER A 120 0.74 -10.06 -9.56
N LEU A 121 1.91 -9.44 -9.59
CA LEU A 121 2.46 -8.90 -10.83
C LEU A 121 3.00 -10.04 -11.71
N PRO A 122 2.65 -10.11 -13.01
CA PRO A 122 3.17 -11.15 -13.90
C PRO A 122 4.68 -11.00 -14.17
N THR A 123 5.17 -9.75 -14.15
CA THR A 123 6.58 -9.36 -14.24
C THR A 123 6.79 -8.07 -13.46
N PRO A 124 8.01 -7.75 -12.99
CA PRO A 124 8.32 -6.43 -12.44
C PRO A 124 8.07 -5.33 -13.47
N LEU A 125 7.62 -4.15 -13.02
CA LEU A 125 7.27 -3.02 -13.89
C LEU A 125 8.45 -2.05 -14.10
N GLY A 126 9.45 -2.08 -13.20
CA GLY A 126 10.63 -1.21 -13.21
C GLY A 126 11.96 -1.92 -13.50
N VAL A 127 13.05 -1.15 -13.53
CA VAL A 127 14.42 -1.69 -13.67
C VAL A 127 14.82 -2.38 -12.35
N HIS A 128 15.33 -3.61 -12.42
CA HIS A 128 15.63 -4.42 -11.24
C HIS A 128 17.13 -4.43 -10.89
N LYS A 129 17.44 -4.79 -9.64
CA LYS A 129 18.81 -4.79 -9.08
C LYS A 129 19.81 -5.66 -9.86
N ASP A 130 19.33 -6.68 -10.57
CA ASP A 130 20.15 -7.69 -11.26
C ASP A 130 20.23 -7.50 -12.79
N VAL A 131 19.83 -6.32 -13.32
CA VAL A 131 20.08 -5.88 -14.72
C VAL A 131 20.73 -4.52 -14.80
#